data_AF-A0A920UNG7-F1
#
_entry.id   AF-A0A920UNG7-F1
#
_cell.length_a   1.000
_cell.length_b   1.000
_cell.length_c   1.000
_cell.angle_alpha   90.00
_cell.angle_beta   90.00
_cell.angle_gamma   90.00
#
_symmetry.space_group_name_H-M   'P 1'
#
loop_
_entity.id
_entity.type
_entity.pdbx_description
1 polymer ?
#
loop_
_entity_poly.entity_id
_entity_poly.type
_entity_poly.pdbx_seq_one_letter_code
_entity_poly.pdbx_strand_id
1 'polypeptide(L)'
;MQSALLEAMGERQITVGSVTYPLPELFMVMATQNPIEQEGTYPLPEAQLDRFLMHVFVDYPDAEGERAILALNRAEAKRSATDAELFKPQKVLTQGELLAARQDVLGLHLSEPLEEYIVQMCSPLGRPIATEMIWRGFSNTAPVPEPPSHSIDALAPTPGWPAGIT
;
A
#
# COMPACT_ATOMS: atom_id res chain seq x y z
N MET A 1 -3.66 18.93 5.78
CA MET A 1 -2.47 18.57 4.96
C MET A 1 -2.74 17.42 3.99
N GLN A 2 -3.99 17.19 3.54
CA GLN A 2 -4.33 16.16 2.53
C GLN A 2 -4.65 16.76 1.15
N SER A 3 -4.90 18.07 1.06
CA SER A 3 -5.26 18.75 -0.20
C SER A 3 -4.15 18.72 -1.25
N ALA A 4 -2.88 18.84 -0.84
CA ALA A 4 -1.72 18.79 -1.75
C ALA A 4 -1.55 17.42 -2.43
N LEU A 5 -1.94 16.31 -1.76
CA LEU A 5 -1.91 14.98 -2.37
C LEU A 5 -3.03 14.83 -3.42
N LEU A 6 -4.21 15.40 -3.15
CA LEU A 6 -5.32 15.36 -4.10
C LEU A 6 -5.07 16.25 -5.31
N GLU A 7 -4.41 17.39 -5.11
CA GLU A 7 -3.89 18.25 -6.19
C GLU A 7 -2.88 17.46 -7.04
N ALA A 8 -1.95 16.74 -6.40
CA ALA A 8 -1.00 15.88 -7.10
C ALA A 8 -1.68 14.78 -7.93
N MET A 9 -2.73 14.15 -7.40
CA MET A 9 -3.46 13.07 -8.08
C MET A 9 -4.36 13.57 -9.22
N GLY A 10 -5.06 14.68 -9.01
CA GLY A 10 -6.04 15.21 -9.96
C GLY A 10 -5.46 16.14 -11.02
N GLU A 11 -4.50 16.98 -10.62
CA GLU A 11 -3.96 18.06 -11.46
C GLU A 11 -2.51 17.85 -11.87
N ARG A 12 -1.86 16.79 -11.36
CA ARG A 12 -0.44 16.47 -11.63
C ARG A 12 0.50 17.63 -11.29
N GLN A 13 0.17 18.40 -10.26
CA GLN A 13 0.97 19.52 -9.77
C GLN A 13 0.83 19.64 -8.25
N ILE A 14 1.75 20.38 -7.63
CA ILE A 14 1.71 20.69 -6.20
C ILE A 14 2.00 22.18 -6.02
N THR A 15 1.14 22.86 -5.27
CA THR A 15 1.33 24.27 -4.93
C THR A 15 1.83 24.43 -3.49
N VAL A 16 2.99 25.08 -3.31
CA VAL A 16 3.56 25.39 -1.99
C VAL A 16 3.63 26.91 -1.83
N GLY A 17 2.78 27.46 -0.96
CA GLY A 17 2.62 28.91 -0.82
C GLY A 17 1.98 29.50 -2.07
N SER A 18 2.77 30.26 -2.86
CA SER A 18 2.33 30.89 -4.11
C SER A 18 3.00 30.30 -5.36
N VAL A 19 3.78 29.23 -5.21
CA VAL A 19 4.55 28.61 -6.30
C VAL A 19 4.02 27.23 -6.60
N THR A 20 3.69 26.99 -7.87
CA THR A 20 3.19 25.72 -8.38
C THR A 20 4.31 24.95 -9.09
N TYR A 21 4.47 23.67 -8.73
CA TYR A 21 5.46 22.77 -9.29
C TYR A 21 4.77 21.64 -10.06
N PRO A 22 5.06 21.47 -11.37
CA PRO A 22 4.50 20.35 -12.14
C PRO A 22 5.15 19.02 -11.71
N LEU A 23 4.36 17.95 -11.67
CA LEU A 23 4.87 16.62 -11.36
C LEU A 23 5.48 15.96 -12.60
N PRO A 24 6.47 15.06 -12.41
CA PRO A 24 7.02 14.27 -13.49
C PRO A 24 5.96 13.46 -14.25
N GLU A 25 6.26 13.15 -15.52
CA GLU A 25 5.38 12.34 -16.35
C GLU A 25 5.14 10.93 -15.77
N LEU A 26 6.17 10.38 -15.13
CA LEU A 26 6.10 9.16 -14.34
C LEU A 26 5.89 9.52 -12.87
N PHE A 27 4.64 9.42 -12.42
CA PHE A 27 4.27 9.63 -11.04
C PHE A 27 3.27 8.55 -10.63
N MET A 28 3.44 8.00 -9.43
CA MET A 28 2.57 6.98 -8.86
C MET A 28 2.36 7.29 -7.38
N VAL A 29 1.11 7.25 -6.94
CA VAL A 29 0.76 7.36 -5.53
C VAL A 29 0.48 5.97 -5.00
N MET A 30 1.14 5.61 -3.90
CA MET A 30 0.81 4.45 -3.09
C MET A 30 0.45 4.95 -1.70
N ALA A 31 -0.73 4.60 -1.23
CA ALA A 31 -1.21 4.95 0.10
C ALA A 31 -1.56 3.67 0.85
N THR A 32 -1.13 3.58 2.11
CA THR A 32 -1.52 2.50 3.02
C THR A 32 -2.56 3.03 4.00
N GLN A 33 -3.58 2.23 4.30
CA GLN A 33 -4.50 2.51 5.40
C GLN A 33 -4.17 1.56 6.55
N ASN A 34 -3.87 2.12 7.72
CA ASN A 34 -3.65 1.31 8.92
C ASN A 34 -5.00 1.14 9.65
N PRO A 35 -5.52 -0.08 9.80
CA PRO A 35 -6.88 -0.29 10.32
C PRO A 35 -7.01 -0.13 11.85
N ILE A 36 -5.92 0.01 12.59
CA ILE A 36 -5.95 0.17 14.06
C ILE A 36 -6.21 1.63 14.45
N GLU A 37 -7.43 1.88 14.94
CA GLU A 37 -7.88 3.15 15.50
C GLU A 37 -7.21 3.44 16.85
N GLN A 38 -5.97 3.94 16.85
CA GLN A 38 -5.44 4.69 17.98
C GLN A 38 -4.70 5.91 17.44
N GLU A 39 -5.32 7.08 17.67
CA GLU A 39 -4.83 8.43 17.32
C GLU A 39 -5.05 8.91 15.86
N GLY A 40 -6.17 9.59 15.61
CA GLY A 40 -6.23 10.70 14.65
C GLY A 40 -6.23 10.40 13.15
N THR A 41 -6.37 9.15 12.72
CA THR A 41 -6.48 8.81 11.28
C THR A 41 -7.93 8.91 10.82
N TYR A 42 -8.30 10.03 10.21
CA TYR A 42 -9.59 10.16 9.53
C TYR A 42 -9.57 9.35 8.24
N PRO A 43 -10.50 8.39 8.04
CA PRO A 43 -10.57 7.65 6.78
C PRO A 43 -10.75 8.64 5.63
N LEU A 44 -10.09 8.35 4.51
CA LEU A 44 -10.25 9.14 3.28
C LEU A 44 -11.74 9.11 2.88
N PRO A 45 -12.37 10.27 2.62
CA PRO A 45 -13.72 10.31 2.09
C PRO A 45 -13.84 9.44 0.84
N GLU A 46 -14.99 8.81 0.63
CA GLU A 46 -15.28 7.95 -0.52
C GLU A 46 -14.94 8.60 -1.87
N ALA A 47 -15.29 9.89 -2.02
CA ALA A 47 -14.98 10.67 -3.22
C ALA A 47 -13.47 10.83 -3.50
N GLN A 48 -12.61 10.59 -2.50
CA GLN A 48 -11.15 10.59 -2.64
C GLN A 48 -10.60 9.21 -2.96
N LEU A 49 -11.24 8.14 -2.46
CA LEU A 49 -10.88 6.75 -2.78
C LEU A 49 -11.13 6.43 -4.26
N ASP A 50 -12.13 7.05 -4.87
CA ASP A 50 -12.44 6.91 -6.31
C ASP A 50 -11.26 7.29 -7.24
N ARG A 51 -10.30 8.09 -6.74
CA ARG A 51 -9.10 8.47 -7.51
C ARG A 51 -7.99 7.41 -7.53
N PHE A 52 -8.14 6.32 -6.78
CA PHE A 52 -7.19 5.21 -6.80
C PHE A 52 -7.67 4.13 -7.78
N LEU A 53 -6.78 3.74 -8.70
CA LEU A 53 -7.09 2.72 -9.70
C LEU A 53 -7.30 1.32 -9.09
N MET A 54 -6.57 1.00 -8.02
CA MET A 54 -6.57 -0.32 -7.40
C MET A 54 -6.55 -0.22 -5.88
N HIS A 55 -7.29 -1.12 -5.24
CA HIS A 55 -7.18 -1.41 -3.81
C HIS A 55 -6.64 -2.83 -3.64
N VAL A 56 -5.56 -2.99 -2.85
CA VAL A 56 -4.88 -4.27 -2.64
C VAL A 56 -4.98 -4.64 -1.17
N PHE A 57 -5.60 -5.79 -0.89
CA PHE A 57 -5.58 -6.39 0.44
C PHE A 57 -4.30 -7.20 0.61
N VAL A 58 -3.58 -6.92 1.70
CA VAL A 58 -2.35 -7.62 2.04
C VAL A 58 -2.59 -8.38 3.34
N ASP A 59 -2.72 -9.69 3.22
CA ASP A 59 -2.87 -10.59 4.37
C ASP A 59 -1.51 -11.06 4.90
N TYR A 60 -1.52 -11.63 6.10
CA TYR A 60 -0.34 -12.27 6.67
C TYR A 60 0.07 -13.50 5.84
N PRO A 61 1.37 -13.71 5.63
CA PRO A 61 1.86 -14.92 4.97
C PRO A 61 1.53 -16.16 5.79
N ASP A 62 1.44 -17.31 5.13
CA ASP A 62 1.34 -18.59 5.82
C ASP A 62 2.67 -18.99 6.50
N ALA A 63 2.66 -20.08 7.27
CA ALA A 63 3.85 -20.52 8.00
C ALA A 63 5.06 -20.82 7.09
N GLU A 64 4.84 -21.26 5.86
CA GLU A 64 5.93 -21.47 4.90
C GLU A 64 6.51 -20.15 4.41
N GLY A 65 5.65 -19.18 4.10
CA GLY A 65 6.01 -17.81 3.75
C GLY A 65 6.74 -17.09 4.87
N GLU A 66 6.27 -17.17 6.12
CA GLU A 66 6.94 -16.63 7.29
C GLU A 66 8.35 -17.23 7.45
N ARG A 67 8.48 -18.55 7.30
CA ARG A 67 9.79 -19.22 7.37
C ARG A 67 10.73 -18.74 6.26
N ALA A 68 10.22 -18.53 5.05
CA ALA A 68 11.02 -18.00 3.95
C ALA A 68 11.47 -16.55 4.23
N ILE A 69 10.59 -15.71 4.74
CA ILE A 69 10.90 -14.33 5.16
C ILE A 69 11.96 -14.33 6.26
N LEU A 70 11.84 -15.20 7.27
CA LEU A 70 12.86 -15.35 8.32
C LEU A 70 14.21 -15.80 7.76
N ALA A 71 14.23 -16.73 6.80
CA ALA A 71 15.44 -17.17 6.15
C ALA A 71 16.10 -16.03 5.35
N LEU A 72 15.31 -15.23 4.62
CA LEU A 72 15.77 -14.06 3.88
C LEU A 72 16.36 -13.00 4.81
N ASN A 73 15.62 -12.60 5.86
CA ASN A 73 16.09 -11.62 6.85
C ASN A 73 17.38 -12.08 7.55
N ARG A 74 17.49 -13.37 7.90
CA ARG A 74 18.72 -13.93 8.49
C ARG A 74 19.87 -13.93 7.49
N ALA A 75 19.61 -14.21 6.22
CA ALA A 75 20.63 -14.17 5.18
C ALA A 75 21.12 -12.73 4.95
N GLU A 76 20.22 -11.75 4.99
CA GLU A 76 20.55 -10.33 4.91
C GLU A 76 21.37 -9.86 6.11
N ALA A 77 20.93 -10.15 7.35
CA ALA A 77 21.63 -9.73 8.58
C ALA A 77 23.03 -10.37 8.77
N LYS A 78 23.27 -11.56 8.21
CA LYS A 78 24.58 -12.23 8.27
C LYS A 78 25.58 -11.70 7.26
N ARG A 79 25.16 -10.93 6.25
CA ARG A 79 26.03 -10.41 5.20
C ARG A 79 26.50 -9.01 5.58
N SER A 80 27.82 -8.78 5.60
CA SER A 80 28.38 -7.46 5.88
C SER A 80 27.88 -6.42 4.86
N ALA A 81 27.76 -5.16 5.31
CA ALA A 81 27.33 -3.98 4.54
C ALA A 81 28.16 -3.68 3.26
N THR A 82 29.10 -4.54 2.89
CA THR A 82 29.99 -4.44 1.72
C THR A 82 29.46 -5.20 0.50
N ASP A 83 28.38 -5.98 0.64
CA ASP A 83 27.83 -6.83 -0.43
C ASP A 83 26.87 -6.05 -1.36
N ALA A 84 27.39 -4.96 -1.96
CA ALA A 84 26.64 -4.03 -2.83
C ALA A 84 26.11 -4.67 -4.13
N GLU A 85 26.52 -5.89 -4.44
CA GLU A 85 26.08 -6.65 -5.63
C GLU A 85 24.66 -7.20 -5.49
N LEU A 86 24.15 -7.42 -4.26
CA LEU A 86 22.84 -8.02 -4.02
C LEU A 86 21.66 -7.07 -4.23
N PHE A 87 21.88 -5.77 -4.03
CA PHE A 87 20.86 -4.74 -4.24
C PHE A 87 20.88 -4.17 -5.66
N LYS A 88 21.68 -4.74 -6.57
CA LYS A 88 21.62 -4.38 -7.98
C LYS A 88 20.40 -5.06 -8.60
N PRO A 89 19.35 -4.31 -8.97
CA PRO A 89 18.24 -4.89 -9.72
C PRO A 89 18.77 -5.58 -10.97
N GLN A 90 18.38 -6.85 -11.17
CA GLN A 90 18.90 -7.69 -12.25
C GLN A 90 18.59 -7.13 -13.65
N LYS A 91 17.54 -6.31 -13.77
CA LYS A 91 17.14 -5.64 -15.01
C LYS A 91 16.53 -4.30 -14.67
N VAL A 92 17.17 -3.22 -15.13
CA VAL A 92 16.67 -1.86 -14.97
C VAL A 92 16.02 -1.46 -16.29
N LEU A 93 14.71 -1.23 -16.28
CA LEU A 93 14.03 -0.55 -17.37
C LEU A 93 14.36 0.94 -17.29
N THR A 94 14.66 1.54 -18.42
CA THR A 94 14.81 3.00 -18.54
C THR A 94 13.45 3.67 -18.57
N GLN A 95 13.41 4.96 -18.19
CA GLN A 95 12.20 5.77 -18.27
C GLN A 95 11.63 5.85 -19.69
N GLY A 96 12.50 5.94 -20.71
CA GLY A 96 12.09 5.97 -22.11
C GLY A 96 11.39 4.68 -22.55
N GLU A 97 11.91 3.52 -22.13
CA GLU A 97 11.28 2.22 -22.39
C GLU A 97 9.91 2.10 -21.71
N LEU A 98 9.77 2.61 -20.48
CA LEU A 98 8.50 2.58 -19.76
C LEU A 98 7.43 3.49 -20.42
N LEU A 99 7.83 4.67 -20.89
CA LEU A 99 6.93 5.57 -21.62
C LEU A 99 6.50 4.94 -22.95
N ALA A 100 7.45 4.41 -23.73
CA ALA A 100 7.12 3.71 -24.98
C ALA A 100 6.13 2.56 -24.74
N ALA A 101 6.36 1.74 -23.70
CA ALA A 101 5.43 0.67 -23.34
C ALA A 101 4.02 1.18 -22.98
N ARG A 102 3.89 2.35 -22.35
CA ARG A 102 2.57 2.97 -22.10
C ARG A 102 1.86 3.34 -23.39
N GLN A 103 2.56 3.89 -24.37
CA GLN A 103 1.99 4.17 -25.70
C GLN A 103 1.57 2.87 -26.40
N ASP A 104 2.37 1.82 -26.32
CA ASP A 104 2.07 0.53 -26.98
C ASP A 104 0.78 -0.10 -26.44
N VAL A 105 0.53 0.01 -25.13
CA VAL A 105 -0.71 -0.48 -24.49
C VAL A 105 -1.95 0.21 -25.06
N LEU A 106 -1.87 1.49 -25.47
CA LEU A 106 -3.00 2.21 -26.07
C LEU A 106 -3.36 1.68 -27.47
N GLY A 107 -2.42 1.02 -28.14
CA GLY A 107 -2.64 0.38 -29.43
C GLY A 107 -3.16 -1.06 -29.34
N LEU A 108 -3.38 -1.58 -28.13
CA LEU A 108 -3.83 -2.95 -27.94
C LEU A 108 -5.25 -3.13 -28.49
N HIS A 109 -5.41 -4.06 -29.42
CA HIS A 109 -6.70 -4.33 -30.02
C HIS A 109 -7.68 -4.92 -29.00
N LEU A 110 -8.83 -4.26 -28.85
CA LEU A 110 -9.95 -4.72 -28.07
C LEU A 110 -11.06 -5.20 -29.02
N SER A 111 -11.49 -6.45 -28.88
CA SER A 111 -12.58 -6.98 -29.72
C SER A 111 -13.91 -6.37 -29.30
N GLU A 112 -14.81 -6.11 -30.25
CA GLU A 112 -16.14 -5.54 -30.00
C GLU A 112 -16.95 -6.25 -28.88
N PRO A 113 -16.97 -7.61 -28.76
CA PRO A 113 -17.66 -8.27 -27.66
C PRO A 113 -17.08 -7.95 -26.27
N LEU A 114 -15.78 -7.66 -26.20
CA LEU A 114 -15.09 -7.32 -24.95
C LEU A 114 -15.34 -5.86 -24.56
N GLU A 115 -15.43 -4.95 -25.54
CA GLU A 115 -15.88 -3.57 -25.29
C GLU A 115 -17.28 -3.55 -24.69
N GLU A 116 -18.22 -4.29 -25.30
CA GLU A 116 -19.58 -4.39 -24.80
C GLU A 116 -19.62 -5.00 -23.39
N TYR A 117 -18.83 -6.03 -23.15
CA TYR A 117 -18.72 -6.65 -21.83
C TYR A 117 -18.23 -5.67 -20.75
N ILE A 118 -17.20 -4.86 -21.05
CA ILE A 118 -16.69 -3.84 -20.12
C ILE A 118 -17.79 -2.79 -19.83
N VAL A 119 -18.52 -2.33 -20.86
CA VAL A 119 -19.63 -1.38 -20.67
C VAL A 119 -20.74 -1.99 -19.80
N GLN A 120 -21.09 -3.26 -20.00
CA GLN A 120 -22.08 -3.95 -19.17
C GLN A 120 -21.61 -4.11 -17.71
N MET A 121 -20.32 -4.29 -17.47
CA MET A 121 -19.75 -4.32 -16.12
C MET A 121 -19.78 -2.96 -15.43
N CYS A 122 -19.52 -1.88 -16.16
CA CYS A 122 -19.51 -0.52 -15.60
C CYS A 122 -20.91 0.09 -15.46
N SER A 123 -21.90 -0.37 -16.25
CA SER A 123 -23.26 0.18 -16.20
C SER A 123 -24.00 -0.26 -14.92
N PRO A 124 -24.45 0.67 -14.07
CA PRO A 124 -25.21 0.33 -12.85
C PRO A 124 -26.62 -0.23 -13.14
N LEU A 125 -27.08 -0.20 -14.39
CA LEU A 125 -28.40 -0.67 -14.79
C LEU A 125 -28.30 -1.98 -15.57
N GLY A 126 -28.16 -3.11 -14.86
CA GLY A 126 -28.36 -4.37 -15.55
C GLY A 126 -28.18 -5.68 -14.79
N ARG A 127 -27.37 -5.77 -13.73
CA ARG A 127 -27.20 -7.00 -12.93
C ARG A 127 -26.35 -6.78 -11.67
N PRO A 128 -26.79 -7.23 -10.47
CA PRO A 128 -26.06 -7.03 -9.22
C PRO A 128 -25.02 -8.14 -9.03
N ILE A 129 -23.90 -8.11 -9.76
CA ILE A 129 -22.86 -9.15 -9.59
C ILE A 129 -21.52 -8.62 -9.07
N ALA A 130 -21.33 -7.31 -8.93
CA ALA A 130 -20.01 -6.80 -8.51
C ALA A 130 -20.02 -5.66 -7.50
N THR A 131 -21.07 -4.82 -7.45
CA THR A 131 -21.04 -3.61 -6.62
C THR A 131 -21.01 -3.93 -5.13
N GLU A 132 -21.79 -4.92 -4.66
CA GLU A 132 -21.76 -5.31 -3.23
C GLU A 132 -20.44 -5.96 -2.79
N MET A 133 -19.73 -6.67 -3.68
CA MET A 133 -18.52 -7.39 -3.32
C MET A 133 -17.31 -6.46 -3.21
N ILE A 134 -17.22 -5.47 -4.10
CA ILE A 134 -16.21 -4.41 -4.04
C ILE A 134 -16.41 -3.56 -2.77
N TRP A 135 -17.65 -3.15 -2.48
CA TRP A 135 -17.99 -2.35 -1.30
C TRP A 135 -17.85 -3.09 0.04
N ARG A 136 -18.14 -4.39 0.08
CA ARG A 136 -17.86 -5.22 1.27
C ARG A 136 -16.36 -5.32 1.55
N GLY A 137 -15.51 -5.34 0.52
CA GLY A 137 -14.06 -5.23 0.70
C GLY A 137 -13.67 -3.93 1.40
N PHE A 138 -14.25 -2.79 1.00
CA PHE A 138 -13.97 -1.49 1.61
C PHE A 138 -14.44 -1.34 3.08
N SER A 139 -15.36 -2.19 3.56
CA SER A 139 -16.01 -2.06 4.88
C SER A 139 -15.74 -3.20 5.86
N ASN A 140 -15.05 -4.28 5.45
CA ASN A 140 -14.84 -5.43 6.31
C ASN A 140 -13.62 -5.25 7.22
N THR A 141 -13.74 -4.44 8.27
CA THR A 141 -12.96 -4.61 9.49
C THR A 141 -13.49 -5.83 10.24
N ALA A 142 -13.08 -7.03 9.80
CA ALA A 142 -13.23 -8.19 10.67
C ALA A 142 -12.40 -7.94 11.95
N PRO A 143 -12.94 -8.18 13.15
CA PRO A 143 -12.16 -8.00 14.37
C PRO A 143 -10.94 -8.92 14.30
N VAL A 144 -9.76 -8.32 14.43
CA VAL A 144 -8.51 -9.07 14.63
C VAL A 144 -8.74 -9.96 15.86
N PRO A 145 -8.57 -11.29 15.78
CA PRO A 145 -8.66 -12.13 16.96
C PRO A 145 -7.60 -11.66 17.95
N GLU A 146 -8.03 -11.25 19.14
CA GLU A 146 -7.11 -10.86 20.21
C GLU A 146 -6.07 -11.96 20.39
N PRO A 147 -4.75 -11.64 20.44
CA PRO A 147 -3.76 -12.64 20.80
C PRO A 147 -4.12 -13.17 22.20
N PRO A 148 -4.00 -14.48 22.46
CA PRO A 148 -4.33 -15.05 23.75
C PRO A 148 -3.59 -14.29 24.85
N SER A 149 -4.35 -13.75 25.80
CA SER A 149 -3.85 -13.03 26.96
C SER A 149 -3.03 -13.98 27.84
N HIS A 150 -1.74 -14.09 27.51
CA HIS A 150 -0.77 -14.57 28.49
C HIS A 150 -0.60 -13.46 29.53
N SER A 151 -1.40 -13.57 30.59
CA SER A 151 -1.19 -12.85 31.84
C SER A 151 0.23 -13.11 32.35
N ILE A 152 1.14 -12.17 32.10
CA ILE A 152 2.38 -12.07 32.88
C ILE A 152 2.03 -11.26 34.13
N ASP A 153 1.29 -11.92 35.03
CA ASP A 153 1.26 -11.56 36.44
C ASP A 153 2.26 -12.48 37.14
N ALA A 154 3.47 -11.94 37.36
CA ALA A 154 4.35 -12.25 38.50
C ALA A 154 5.79 -11.77 38.20
N LEU A 155 6.10 -10.53 38.55
CA LEU A 155 7.45 -10.16 38.98
C LEU A 155 7.32 -9.23 40.20
N ALA A 156 7.56 -9.82 41.36
CA ALA A 156 7.59 -9.17 42.66
C ALA A 156 8.67 -8.06 42.72
N PRO A 157 8.49 -7.02 43.56
CA PRO A 157 9.46 -5.94 43.68
C PRO A 157 10.72 -6.40 44.42
N THR A 158 11.86 -6.41 43.73
CA THR A 158 13.18 -6.50 44.39
C THR A 158 13.61 -5.11 44.90
N PRO A 159 14.02 -4.98 46.18
CA PRO A 159 14.47 -3.71 46.75
C PRO A 159 15.98 -3.49 46.55
N GLY A 160 16.36 -2.23 46.32
CA GLY A 160 17.66 -1.70 46.73
C GLY A 160 18.74 -1.62 45.66
N TRP A 161 18.97 -0.42 45.12
CA TRP A 161 20.27 -0.01 44.59
C TRP A 161 20.82 1.09 45.51
N PRO A 162 22.01 0.94 46.13
CA PRO A 162 22.59 2.00 46.94
C PRO A 162 23.36 3.03 46.10
N ALA A 163 23.21 4.28 46.54
CA ALA A 163 24.13 5.43 46.58
C ALA A 163 25.28 5.55 45.57
N GLY A 164 25.43 6.78 45.07
CA GLY A 164 26.51 7.21 44.19
C GLY A 164 27.89 7.22 44.84
N ILE A 165 28.89 7.58 44.04
CA ILE A 165 30.21 8.07 44.45
C ILE A 165 30.65 9.07 43.36
N THR A 166 30.93 10.29 43.84
CA THR A 166 31.79 11.40 43.34
C THR A 166 32.05 11.57 41.86
#